data_AF-A0A1I7FPH3-F1
#
_entry.id   AF-A0A1I7FPH3-F1
#
_cell.length_a   1.000
_cell.length_b   1.000
_cell.length_c   1.000
_cell.angle_alpha   90.00
_cell.angle_beta   90.00
_cell.angle_gamma   90.00
#
_symmetry.space_group_name_H-M   'P 1'
#
loop_
_entity.id
_entity.type
_entity.pdbx_description
1 polymer ?
#
loop_
_entity_poly.entity_id
_entity_poly.type
_entity_poly.pdbx_seq_one_letter_code
_entity_poly.pdbx_strand_id
1 'polypeptide(L)'
;MSITIESNVKDPERIRERRAQIVAAAVKLFTEKGFHRTTTREIARESGLSNGAVYEYVKSKEDILFLVCQHIHREMRAQLEASLSPAESGAAQLRQAIRAFYGVIDRMQTDILLIYQESKSLPSPFLREVLREEQAITDIFERLLRAGVADGSIVVAEREIPLLAHDIVVMGQMWAFRRWGLRDVPFTDFVEQQVAILMQACRARLEG
;
A
#
# COMPACT_ATOMS: atom_id res chain seq x y z
N MET A 1 11.87 -13.90 -9.74
CA MET A 1 12.31 -14.39 -8.41
C MET A 1 12.16 -13.23 -7.45
N SER A 2 11.51 -13.41 -6.30
CA SER A 2 11.39 -12.35 -5.30
C SER A 2 12.77 -12.02 -4.72
N ILE A 3 13.10 -10.73 -4.59
CA ILE A 3 14.40 -10.31 -4.08
C ILE A 3 14.45 -10.53 -2.56
N THR A 4 15.48 -11.22 -2.10
CA THR A 4 15.73 -11.50 -0.68
C THR A 4 16.96 -10.75 -0.22
N ILE A 5 16.83 -9.98 0.86
CA ILE A 5 17.96 -9.32 1.52
C ILE A 5 18.85 -10.38 2.18
N GLU A 6 20.16 -10.27 2.02
CA GLU A 6 21.14 -11.16 2.63
C GLU A 6 21.12 -11.07 4.16
N SER A 7 21.36 -12.19 4.85
CA SER A 7 21.54 -12.26 6.30
C SER A 7 22.71 -13.17 6.65
N ASN A 8 23.46 -12.82 7.70
CA ASN A 8 24.48 -13.68 8.28
C ASN A 8 23.87 -14.82 9.12
N VAL A 9 22.64 -14.62 9.62
CA VAL A 9 21.86 -15.64 10.31
C VAL A 9 21.24 -16.57 9.27
N LYS A 10 21.22 -17.88 9.54
CA LYS A 10 20.67 -18.92 8.65
C LYS A 10 19.25 -19.37 9.01
N ASP A 11 18.83 -19.14 10.25
CA ASP A 11 17.51 -19.54 10.77
C ASP A 11 16.40 -18.61 10.23
N PRO A 12 15.47 -19.11 9.38
CA PRO A 12 14.43 -18.28 8.78
C PRO A 12 13.42 -17.70 9.78
N GLU A 13 13.15 -18.38 10.89
CA GLU A 13 12.21 -17.89 11.91
C GLU A 13 12.79 -16.67 12.61
N ARG A 14 14.03 -16.81 13.11
CA ARG A 14 14.78 -15.72 13.75
C ARG A 14 15.03 -14.55 12.80
N ILE A 15 15.27 -14.80 11.51
CA ILE A 15 15.40 -13.71 10.52
C ILE A 15 14.08 -12.92 10.42
N ARG A 16 12.91 -13.58 10.37
CA ARG A 16 11.62 -12.86 10.30
C ARG A 16 11.32 -12.11 11.60
N GLU A 17 11.53 -12.74 12.76
CA GLU A 17 11.32 -12.11 14.07
C GLU A 17 12.14 -10.82 14.21
N ARG A 18 13.45 -10.87 13.90
CA ARG A 18 14.35 -9.73 14.05
C ARG A 18 14.17 -8.68 12.97
N ARG A 19 13.85 -9.07 11.73
CA ARG A 19 13.46 -8.10 10.69
C ARG A 19 12.15 -7.39 11.04
N ALA A 20 11.17 -8.05 11.65
CA ALA A 20 9.94 -7.41 12.12
C ALA A 20 10.22 -6.36 13.21
N GLN A 21 11.09 -6.66 14.18
CA GLN A 21 11.55 -5.69 15.21
C GLN A 21 12.26 -4.48 14.59
N ILE A 22 13.16 -4.71 13.63
CA ILE A 22 13.87 -3.65 12.89
C ILE A 22 12.88 -2.79 12.07
N VAL A 23 11.92 -3.40 11.40
CA VAL A 23 10.89 -2.70 10.60
C VAL A 23 9.98 -1.85 11.47
N ALA A 24 9.46 -2.37 12.58
CA ALA A 24 8.59 -1.60 13.48
C ALA A 24 9.29 -0.35 14.02
N ALA A 25 10.55 -0.49 14.44
CA ALA A 25 11.39 0.63 14.86
C ALA A 25 11.69 1.63 13.72
N ALA A 26 11.92 1.12 12.51
CA ALA A 26 12.19 1.94 11.34
C ALA A 26 10.96 2.71 10.84
N VAL A 27 9.76 2.11 10.80
CA VAL A 27 8.50 2.81 10.47
C VAL A 27 8.32 4.02 11.39
N LYS A 28 8.42 3.82 12.70
CA LYS A 28 8.31 4.91 13.68
C LYS A 28 9.35 6.02 13.44
N LEU A 29 10.63 5.68 13.34
CA LEU A 29 11.68 6.69 13.17
C LEU A 29 11.61 7.40 11.81
N PHE A 30 11.26 6.69 10.73
CA PHE A 30 11.10 7.28 9.41
C PHE A 30 9.87 8.18 9.32
N THR A 31 8.75 7.85 9.98
CA THR A 31 7.57 8.73 10.02
C THR A 31 7.78 9.95 10.94
N GLU A 32 8.52 9.83 12.05
CA GLU A 32 8.86 10.95 12.94
C GLU A 32 9.96 11.88 12.38
N LYS A 33 11.02 11.33 11.77
CA LYS A 33 12.25 12.06 11.40
C LYS A 33 12.54 12.08 9.90
N GLY A 34 11.92 11.24 9.10
CA GLY A 34 12.29 11.00 7.69
C GLY A 34 13.43 9.99 7.53
N PHE A 35 13.47 9.31 6.39
CA PHE A 35 14.46 8.27 6.10
C PHE A 35 15.89 8.81 6.14
N HIS A 36 16.15 9.94 5.47
CA HIS A 36 17.51 10.49 5.33
C HIS A 36 18.16 10.85 6.66
N ARG A 37 17.40 11.45 7.61
CA ARG A 37 17.91 11.88 8.93
C ARG A 37 18.05 10.74 9.94
N THR A 38 17.41 9.61 9.70
CA THR A 38 17.46 8.45 10.61
C THR A 38 18.71 7.61 10.37
N THR A 39 19.35 7.17 11.46
CA THR A 39 20.54 6.30 11.42
C THR A 39 20.21 4.84 11.81
N THR A 40 20.99 3.88 11.28
CA THR A 40 20.88 2.46 11.66
C THR A 40 21.09 2.22 13.16
N ARG A 41 21.93 3.04 13.80
CA ARG A 41 22.17 3.01 15.25
C ARG A 41 20.96 3.46 16.07
N GLU A 42 20.16 4.42 15.58
CA GLU A 42 18.89 4.79 16.22
C GLU A 42 17.85 3.68 16.06
N ILE A 43 17.76 3.06 14.87
CA ILE A 43 16.88 1.92 14.61
C ILE A 43 17.24 0.73 15.51
N ALA A 44 18.54 0.45 15.69
CA ALA A 44 19.01 -0.58 16.62
C ALA A 44 18.53 -0.30 18.05
N ARG A 45 18.75 0.91 18.56
CA ARG A 45 18.30 1.32 19.90
C ARG A 45 16.78 1.21 20.06
N GLU A 46 16.02 1.67 19.08
CA GLU A 46 14.55 1.66 19.10
C GLU A 46 13.97 0.23 19.00
N SER A 47 14.61 -0.66 18.23
CA SER A 47 14.25 -2.09 18.15
C SER A 47 14.72 -2.94 19.34
N GLY A 48 15.44 -2.34 20.32
CA GLY A 48 16.03 -3.07 21.44
C GLY A 48 17.21 -3.97 21.06
N LEU A 49 17.79 -3.80 19.87
CA LEU A 49 18.90 -4.58 19.35
C LEU A 49 20.23 -3.84 19.49
N SER A 50 21.34 -4.58 19.55
CA SER A 50 22.66 -3.97 19.39
C SER A 50 22.87 -3.56 17.92
N ASN A 51 23.69 -2.53 17.69
CA ASN A 51 24.02 -2.09 16.33
C ASN A 51 24.62 -3.24 15.50
N GLY A 52 25.47 -4.07 16.11
CA GLY A 52 26.03 -5.27 15.48
C GLY A 52 24.96 -6.30 15.11
N ALA A 53 23.98 -6.55 16.00
CA ALA A 53 22.89 -7.48 15.74
C ALA A 53 22.03 -7.04 14.54
N VAL A 54 21.76 -5.74 14.36
CA VAL A 54 21.05 -5.24 13.16
C VAL A 54 21.80 -5.62 11.87
N TYR A 55 23.13 -5.46 11.85
CA TYR A 55 23.96 -5.83 10.70
C TYR A 55 24.09 -7.36 10.46
N GLU A 56 23.54 -8.21 11.33
CA GLU A 56 23.37 -9.64 11.04
C GLU A 56 22.17 -9.92 10.12
N TYR A 57 21.13 -9.07 10.16
CA TYR A 57 19.86 -9.26 9.43
C TYR A 57 19.69 -8.35 8.21
N VAL A 58 20.45 -7.26 8.10
CA VAL A 58 20.48 -6.32 6.98
C VAL A 58 21.90 -5.81 6.74
N LYS A 59 22.22 -5.35 5.54
CA LYS A 59 23.54 -4.81 5.16
C LYS A 59 23.55 -3.29 5.05
N SER A 60 22.41 -2.68 4.69
CA SER A 60 22.29 -1.25 4.40
C SER A 60 21.08 -0.60 5.10
N LYS A 61 20.94 0.73 5.02
CA LYS A 61 19.72 1.42 5.49
C LYS A 61 18.60 1.28 4.46
N GLU A 62 18.97 1.13 3.20
CA GLU A 62 18.14 0.92 2.03
C GLU A 62 17.47 -0.46 2.08
N ASP A 63 18.13 -1.47 2.66
CA ASP A 63 17.54 -2.77 3.01
C ASP A 63 16.40 -2.61 4.02
N ILE A 64 16.61 -1.80 5.06
CA ILE A 64 15.59 -1.52 6.07
C ILE A 64 14.41 -0.78 5.42
N LEU A 65 14.67 0.22 4.58
CA LEU A 65 13.63 0.91 3.82
C LEU A 65 12.86 -0.04 2.90
N PHE A 66 13.54 -0.98 2.23
CA PHE A 66 12.89 -1.98 1.40
C PHE A 66 11.96 -2.89 2.20
N LEU A 67 12.39 -3.35 3.38
CA LEU A 67 11.53 -4.12 4.30
C LEU A 67 10.35 -3.30 4.81
N VAL A 68 10.55 -2.01 5.10
CA VAL A 68 9.47 -1.08 5.51
C VAL A 68 8.44 -0.92 4.39
N CYS A 69 8.85 -0.64 3.16
CA CYS A 69 7.94 -0.54 2.02
C CYS A 69 7.19 -1.86 1.78
N GLN A 70 7.88 -3.02 1.81
CA GLN A 70 7.22 -4.32 1.70
C GLN A 70 6.21 -4.57 2.81
N HIS A 71 6.51 -4.20 4.05
CA HIS A 71 5.60 -4.33 5.18
C HIS A 71 4.34 -3.49 4.98
N ILE A 72 4.48 -2.21 4.62
CA ILE A 72 3.37 -1.27 4.41
C ILE A 72 2.44 -1.74 3.28
N HIS A 73 2.98 -2.13 2.11
CA HIS A 73 2.15 -2.64 1.01
C HIS A 73 1.44 -3.96 1.35
N ARG A 74 2.11 -4.88 2.06
CA ARG A 74 1.51 -6.16 2.46
C ARG A 74 0.42 -5.98 3.51
N GLU A 75 0.62 -5.09 4.47
CA GLU A 75 -0.38 -4.72 5.47
C GLU A 75 -1.61 -4.07 4.80
N MET A 76 -1.37 -3.11 3.90
CA MET A 76 -2.44 -2.45 3.13
C MET A 76 -3.25 -3.44 2.28
N ARG A 77 -2.57 -4.38 1.61
CA ARG A 77 -3.24 -5.47 0.87
C ARG A 77 -4.01 -6.39 1.80
N ALA A 78 -3.41 -6.85 2.90
CA ALA A 78 -4.04 -7.78 3.83
C ALA A 78 -5.30 -7.19 4.48
N GLN A 79 -5.27 -5.92 4.89
CA GLN A 79 -6.46 -5.23 5.43
C GLN A 79 -7.57 -5.06 4.37
N LEU A 80 -7.21 -4.79 3.11
CA LEU A 80 -8.18 -4.76 2.01
C LEU A 80 -8.80 -6.15 1.79
N GLU A 81 -7.97 -7.18 1.59
CA GLU A 81 -8.41 -8.56 1.33
C GLU A 81 -9.30 -9.09 2.48
N ALA A 82 -8.94 -8.83 3.74
CA ALA A 82 -9.74 -9.21 4.91
C ALA A 82 -11.09 -8.47 5.03
N SER A 83 -11.24 -7.34 4.33
CA SER A 83 -12.48 -6.55 4.29
C SER A 83 -13.40 -6.90 3.12
N LEU A 84 -12.96 -7.76 2.20
CA LEU A 84 -13.78 -8.23 1.07
C LEU A 84 -14.69 -9.37 1.52
N SER A 85 -16.00 -9.21 1.32
CA SER A 85 -16.97 -10.30 1.43
C SER A 85 -17.63 -10.59 0.09
N PRO A 86 -18.35 -11.72 -0.05
CA PRO A 86 -19.35 -11.88 -1.10
C PRO A 86 -20.39 -10.75 -1.03
N ALA A 87 -20.92 -10.38 -2.19
CA ALA A 87 -21.98 -9.38 -2.33
C ALA A 87 -22.94 -9.80 -3.45
N GLU A 88 -24.10 -9.14 -3.54
CA GLU A 88 -25.17 -9.47 -4.50
C GLU A 88 -24.81 -9.20 -5.97
N SER A 89 -23.75 -8.44 -6.23
CA SER A 89 -23.22 -8.15 -7.57
C SER A 89 -21.78 -7.64 -7.49
N GLY A 90 -21.01 -7.74 -8.59
CA GLY A 90 -19.67 -7.19 -8.72
C GLY A 90 -19.63 -5.67 -8.49
N ALA A 91 -20.65 -4.93 -8.94
CA ALA A 91 -20.79 -3.51 -8.62
C ALA A 91 -21.01 -3.22 -7.12
N ALA A 92 -21.68 -4.11 -6.38
CA ALA A 92 -21.79 -4.00 -4.92
C ALA A 92 -20.47 -4.35 -4.23
N GLN A 93 -19.78 -5.40 -4.70
CA GLN A 93 -18.48 -5.81 -4.19
C GLN A 93 -17.40 -4.75 -4.43
N LEU A 94 -17.39 -4.11 -5.61
CA LEU A 94 -16.50 -2.99 -5.93
C LEU A 94 -16.74 -1.78 -5.01
N ARG A 95 -18.01 -1.41 -4.75
CA ARG A 95 -18.36 -0.36 -3.77
C ARG A 95 -17.83 -0.67 -2.38
N GLN A 96 -17.92 -1.93 -1.94
CA GLN A 96 -17.38 -2.36 -0.66
C GLN A 96 -15.85 -2.27 -0.64
N ALA A 97 -15.18 -2.76 -1.68
CA ALA A 97 -13.73 -2.73 -1.82
C ALA A 97 -13.15 -1.31 -1.82
N ILE A 98 -13.78 -0.37 -2.55
CA ILE A 98 -13.35 1.05 -2.57
C ILE A 98 -13.44 1.64 -1.16
N ARG A 99 -14.57 1.48 -0.47
CA ARG A 99 -14.74 1.97 0.92
C ARG A 99 -13.74 1.34 1.89
N ALA A 100 -13.55 0.02 1.80
CA ALA A 100 -12.59 -0.70 2.63
C ALA A 100 -11.17 -0.19 2.43
N PHE A 101 -10.71 -0.10 1.17
CA PHE A 101 -9.40 0.43 0.82
C PHE A 101 -9.22 1.87 1.30
N TYR A 102 -10.23 2.73 1.15
CA TYR A 102 -10.10 4.13 1.58
C TYR A 102 -10.01 4.22 3.11
N GLY A 103 -10.71 3.34 3.84
CA GLY A 103 -10.53 3.21 5.28
C GLY A 103 -9.14 2.73 5.70
N VAL A 104 -8.47 1.90 4.88
CA VAL A 104 -7.06 1.55 5.07
C VAL A 104 -6.17 2.77 4.83
N ILE A 105 -6.40 3.52 3.75
CA ILE A 105 -5.67 4.77 3.44
C ILE A 105 -5.77 5.78 4.59
N ASP A 106 -6.96 5.95 5.18
CA ASP A 106 -7.17 6.87 6.30
C ASP A 106 -6.36 6.48 7.55
N ARG A 107 -6.33 5.19 7.90
CA ARG A 107 -5.52 4.69 9.03
C ARG A 107 -4.02 4.77 8.79
N MET A 108 -3.58 4.67 7.52
CA MET A 108 -2.16 4.53 7.14
C MET A 108 -1.57 5.77 6.44
N GLN A 109 -2.23 6.95 6.52
CA GLN A 109 -1.83 8.14 5.76
C GLN A 109 -0.33 8.50 5.83
N THR A 110 0.27 8.38 7.01
CA THR A 110 1.69 8.73 7.23
C THR A 110 2.63 7.68 6.63
N ASP A 111 2.25 6.41 6.66
CA ASP A 111 3.00 5.30 6.04
C ASP A 111 2.95 5.38 4.51
N ILE A 112 1.79 5.77 3.96
CA ILE A 112 1.56 5.99 2.54
C ILE A 112 2.38 7.17 2.02
N LEU A 113 2.43 8.27 2.79
CA LEU A 113 3.32 9.39 2.50
C LEU A 113 4.80 8.98 2.53
N LEU A 114 5.20 8.13 3.49
CA LEU A 114 6.58 7.63 3.59
C LEU A 114 7.00 6.84 2.36
N ILE A 115 6.21 5.84 1.93
CA ILE A 115 6.55 5.03 0.74
C ILE A 115 6.59 5.89 -0.54
N TYR A 116 5.70 6.86 -0.69
CA TYR A 116 5.68 7.76 -1.86
C TYR A 116 6.87 8.72 -1.90
N GLN A 117 7.33 9.21 -0.74
CA GLN A 117 8.43 10.16 -0.67
C GLN A 117 9.81 9.48 -0.80
N GLU A 118 9.97 8.30 -0.20
CA GLU A 118 11.27 7.68 0.03
C GLU A 118 11.57 6.46 -0.87
N SER A 119 10.57 5.83 -1.52
CA SER A 119 10.81 4.68 -2.42
C SER A 119 11.85 4.95 -3.51
N LYS A 120 11.94 6.19 -4.01
CA LYS A 120 12.97 6.65 -4.95
C LYS A 120 14.43 6.52 -4.43
N SER A 121 14.63 6.40 -3.12
CA SER A 121 15.94 6.14 -2.50
C SER A 121 16.35 4.67 -2.55
N LEU A 122 15.47 3.77 -2.98
CA LEU A 122 15.78 2.35 -3.15
C LEU A 122 16.59 2.10 -4.44
N PRO A 123 17.60 1.20 -4.38
CA PRO A 123 18.23 0.66 -5.58
C PRO A 123 17.19 0.06 -6.53
N SER A 124 17.42 0.17 -7.85
CA SER A 124 16.45 -0.23 -8.88
C SER A 124 15.88 -1.65 -8.76
N PRO A 125 16.61 -2.68 -8.27
CA PRO A 125 16.02 -3.99 -8.00
C PRO A 125 14.95 -3.94 -6.90
N PHE A 126 15.24 -3.31 -5.76
CA PHE A 126 14.28 -3.15 -4.65
C PHE A 126 13.08 -2.30 -5.05
N LEU A 127 13.30 -1.19 -5.77
CA LEU A 127 12.21 -0.33 -6.26
C LEU A 127 11.23 -1.11 -7.15
N ARG A 128 11.71 -1.98 -8.05
CA ARG A 128 10.83 -2.82 -8.88
C ARG A 128 9.95 -3.78 -8.07
N GLU A 129 10.48 -4.37 -7.01
CA GLU A 129 9.68 -5.26 -6.15
C GLU A 129 8.68 -4.48 -5.28
N VAL A 130 9.00 -3.24 -4.86
CA VAL A 130 8.03 -2.35 -4.18
C VAL A 130 6.88 -1.97 -5.12
N LEU A 131 7.19 -1.49 -6.33
CA LEU A 131 6.18 -1.15 -7.33
C LEU A 131 5.32 -2.36 -7.74
N ARG A 132 5.86 -3.59 -7.65
CA ARG A 132 5.10 -4.82 -7.85
C ARG A 132 4.12 -5.11 -6.71
N GLU A 133 4.52 -4.90 -5.46
CA GLU A 133 3.63 -5.06 -4.30
C GLU A 133 2.55 -3.96 -4.27
N GLU A 134 2.82 -2.78 -4.83
CA GLU A 134 1.83 -1.73 -5.11
C GLU A 134 0.83 -2.16 -6.20
N GLN A 135 1.33 -2.63 -7.35
CA GLN A 135 0.50 -3.12 -8.46
C GLN A 135 -0.47 -4.23 -8.02
N ALA A 136 -0.04 -5.11 -7.10
CA ALA A 136 -0.89 -6.18 -6.57
C ALA A 136 -2.19 -5.69 -5.89
N ILE A 137 -2.27 -4.42 -5.49
CA ILE A 137 -3.49 -3.79 -4.97
C ILE A 137 -4.40 -3.30 -6.12
N THR A 138 -3.83 -2.71 -7.17
CA THR A 138 -4.54 -2.37 -8.41
C THR A 138 -5.15 -3.63 -9.06
N ASP A 139 -4.41 -4.75 -9.06
CA ASP A 139 -4.86 -6.04 -9.59
C ASP A 139 -6.13 -6.58 -8.88
N ILE A 140 -6.36 -6.20 -7.61
CA ILE A 140 -7.61 -6.52 -6.90
C ILE A 140 -8.78 -5.77 -7.54
N PHE A 141 -8.62 -4.47 -7.80
CA PHE A 141 -9.67 -3.64 -8.41
C PHE A 141 -9.94 -4.02 -9.87
N GLU A 142 -8.91 -4.32 -10.67
CA GLU A 142 -9.08 -4.85 -12.02
C GLU A 142 -9.92 -6.13 -12.04
N ARG A 143 -9.66 -7.06 -11.12
CA ARG A 143 -10.40 -8.32 -10.98
C ARG A 143 -11.86 -8.09 -10.57
N LEU A 144 -12.11 -7.15 -9.67
CA LEU A 144 -13.48 -6.77 -9.24
C LEU A 144 -14.26 -6.08 -10.37
N LEU A 145 -13.59 -5.21 -11.14
CA LEU A 145 -14.16 -4.59 -12.35
C LEU A 145 -14.55 -5.66 -13.38
N ARG A 146 -13.64 -6.59 -13.71
CA ARG A 146 -13.94 -7.70 -14.63
C ARG A 146 -15.07 -8.60 -14.14
N ALA A 147 -15.15 -8.86 -12.83
CA ALA A 147 -16.25 -9.63 -12.24
C ALA A 147 -17.61 -8.91 -12.41
N GLY A 148 -17.66 -7.59 -12.19
CA GLY A 148 -18.87 -6.80 -12.41
C GLY A 148 -19.24 -6.61 -13.89
N VAL A 149 -18.28 -6.69 -14.82
CA VAL A 149 -18.57 -6.75 -16.26
C VAL A 149 -19.14 -8.11 -16.63
N ALA A 150 -18.61 -9.20 -16.07
CA ALA A 150 -19.06 -10.56 -16.33
C ALA A 150 -20.49 -10.86 -15.82
N ASP A 151 -20.91 -10.23 -14.71
CA ASP A 151 -22.30 -10.33 -14.20
C ASP A 151 -23.25 -9.23 -14.74
N GLY A 152 -22.74 -8.31 -15.56
CA GLY A 152 -23.50 -7.21 -16.18
C GLY A 152 -23.85 -6.05 -15.25
N SER A 153 -23.34 -6.02 -14.00
CA SER A 153 -23.58 -4.93 -13.06
C SER A 153 -22.69 -3.69 -13.27
N ILE A 154 -21.62 -3.83 -14.06
CA ILE A 154 -20.69 -2.78 -14.50
C ILE A 154 -20.65 -2.75 -16.04
N VAL A 155 -20.63 -1.55 -16.62
CA VAL A 155 -20.59 -1.32 -18.07
C VAL A 155 -19.37 -0.46 -18.40
N VAL A 156 -18.24 -1.12 -18.69
CA VAL A 156 -16.93 -0.54 -18.99
C VAL A 156 -16.26 -1.42 -20.05
N ALA A 157 -15.52 -0.86 -21.01
CA ALA A 157 -14.78 -1.66 -21.98
C ALA A 157 -13.50 -2.26 -21.38
N GLU A 158 -13.08 -3.46 -21.80
CA GLU A 158 -11.88 -4.13 -21.26
C GLU A 158 -10.61 -3.25 -21.29
N ARG A 159 -10.47 -2.40 -22.32
CA ARG A 159 -9.36 -1.44 -22.48
C ARG A 159 -9.33 -0.33 -21.41
N GLU A 160 -10.46 -0.04 -20.76
CA GLU A 160 -10.63 1.03 -19.75
C GLU A 160 -10.40 0.50 -18.32
N ILE A 161 -10.56 -0.81 -18.11
CA ILE A 161 -10.44 -1.45 -16.78
C ILE A 161 -9.09 -1.15 -16.07
N PRO A 162 -7.92 -1.25 -16.72
CA PRO A 162 -6.64 -0.99 -16.04
C PRO A 162 -6.52 0.45 -15.56
N LEU A 163 -6.94 1.43 -16.38
CA LEU A 163 -6.90 2.84 -16.01
C LEU A 163 -7.86 3.14 -14.86
N LEU A 164 -9.10 2.63 -14.93
CA LEU A 164 -10.10 2.81 -13.89
C LEU A 164 -9.67 2.16 -12.55
N ALA A 165 -8.95 1.05 -12.59
CA ALA A 165 -8.35 0.44 -11.40
C ALA A 165 -7.26 1.33 -10.77
N HIS A 166 -6.41 1.97 -11.59
CA HIS A 166 -5.44 2.96 -11.10
C HIS A 166 -6.12 4.22 -10.56
N ASP A 167 -7.19 4.72 -11.21
CA ASP A 167 -7.96 5.88 -10.74
C ASP A 167 -8.56 5.61 -9.36
N ILE A 168 -9.14 4.43 -9.12
CA ILE A 168 -9.63 4.00 -7.79
C ILE A 168 -8.52 4.13 -6.74
N VAL A 169 -7.32 3.63 -7.03
CA VAL A 169 -6.17 3.63 -6.11
C VAL A 169 -5.69 5.06 -5.83
N VAL A 170 -5.45 5.85 -6.86
CA VAL A 170 -4.91 7.22 -6.76
C VAL A 170 -5.92 8.18 -6.11
N MET A 171 -7.21 8.06 -6.43
CA MET A 171 -8.28 8.84 -5.76
C MET A 171 -8.37 8.51 -4.27
N GLY A 172 -8.06 7.28 -3.85
CA GLY A 172 -7.93 6.94 -2.43
C GLY A 172 -6.72 7.61 -1.80
N GLN A 173 -5.54 7.39 -2.37
CA GLN A 173 -4.27 7.97 -1.89
C GLN A 173 -4.27 9.50 -1.85
N MET A 174 -5.08 10.17 -2.68
CA MET A 174 -5.32 11.62 -2.61
C MET A 174 -5.68 12.08 -1.20
N TRP A 175 -6.39 11.28 -0.40
CA TRP A 175 -6.69 11.56 1.00
C TRP A 175 -5.43 11.84 1.81
N ALA A 176 -4.43 10.95 1.73
CA ALA A 176 -3.14 11.11 2.39
C ALA A 176 -2.32 12.28 1.81
N PHE A 177 -2.26 12.42 0.49
CA PHE A 177 -1.43 13.44 -0.18
C PHE A 177 -1.98 14.86 -0.05
N ARG A 178 -3.31 15.01 0.06
CA ARG A 178 -4.01 16.30 0.10
C ARG A 178 -4.66 16.58 1.46
N ARG A 179 -4.33 15.81 2.51
CA ARG A 179 -4.83 16.02 3.89
C ARG A 179 -4.73 17.46 4.41
N TRP A 180 -3.75 18.24 3.93
CA TRP A 180 -3.60 19.67 4.26
C TRP A 180 -4.73 20.55 3.71
N GLY A 181 -5.27 20.20 2.53
CA GLY A 181 -6.35 20.93 1.85
C GLY A 181 -7.74 20.28 2.04
N LEU A 182 -7.78 19.03 2.49
CA LEU A 182 -9.00 18.29 2.82
C LEU A 182 -9.29 18.25 4.33
N ARG A 183 -8.51 18.97 5.16
CA ARG A 183 -8.61 18.95 6.64
C ARG A 183 -10.00 19.28 7.20
N ASP A 184 -10.78 20.08 6.46
CA ASP A 184 -12.10 20.58 6.84
C ASP A 184 -13.23 19.73 6.20
N VAL A 185 -12.88 18.66 5.46
CA VAL A 185 -13.81 17.73 4.80
C VAL A 185 -13.95 16.47 5.67
N PRO A 186 -15.16 16.06 6.08
CA PRO A 186 -15.36 14.78 6.76
C PRO A 186 -14.91 13.60 5.89
N PHE A 187 -14.20 12.63 6.48
CA PHE A 187 -13.74 11.44 5.74
C PHE A 187 -14.90 10.65 5.13
N THR A 188 -16.05 10.57 5.80
CA THR A 188 -17.29 9.99 5.27
C THR A 188 -17.72 10.62 3.96
N ASP A 189 -17.70 11.95 3.91
CA ASP A 189 -18.19 12.73 2.78
C ASP A 189 -17.23 12.62 1.59
N PHE A 190 -15.92 12.60 1.88
CA PHE A 190 -14.89 12.27 0.91
C PHE A 190 -15.13 10.88 0.28
N VAL A 191 -15.29 9.84 1.11
CA VAL A 191 -15.51 8.45 0.65
C VAL A 191 -16.76 8.34 -0.21
N GLU A 192 -17.91 8.85 0.25
CA GLU A 192 -19.16 8.75 -0.50
C GLU A 192 -19.11 9.52 -1.83
N GLN A 193 -18.46 10.69 -1.87
CA GLN A 193 -18.27 11.43 -3.12
C GLN A 193 -17.37 10.69 -4.11
N GLN A 194 -16.23 10.15 -3.66
CA GLN A 194 -15.33 9.41 -4.55
C GLN A 194 -15.98 8.10 -5.06
N VAL A 195 -16.68 7.37 -4.18
CA VAL A 195 -17.44 6.17 -4.57
C VAL A 195 -18.53 6.53 -5.58
N ALA A 196 -19.24 7.65 -5.41
CA ALA A 196 -20.24 8.10 -6.37
C ALA A 196 -19.63 8.38 -7.76
N ILE A 197 -18.50 9.10 -7.83
CA ILE A 197 -17.78 9.41 -9.08
C ILE A 197 -17.32 8.11 -9.77
N LEU A 198 -16.64 7.23 -9.05
CA LEU A 198 -16.10 5.97 -9.57
C LEU A 198 -17.22 5.03 -10.07
N MET A 199 -18.34 4.96 -9.35
CA MET A 199 -19.48 4.14 -9.78
C MET A 199 -20.31 4.78 -10.91
N GLN A 200 -20.20 6.09 -11.14
CA GLN A 200 -20.72 6.72 -12.36
C GLN A 200 -19.85 6.38 -13.57
N ALA A 201 -18.52 6.42 -13.43
CA ALA A 201 -17.60 5.96 -14.48
C ALA A 201 -17.85 4.48 -14.85
N CYS A 202 -18.12 3.62 -13.86
CA CYS A 202 -18.52 2.21 -14.06
C CYS A 202 -19.87 1.99 -14.81
N ARG A 203 -20.59 3.06 -15.15
CA ARG A 203 -21.91 3.05 -15.81
C ARG A 203 -21.97 3.91 -17.06
N ALA A 204 -20.93 4.70 -17.34
CA ALA A 204 -20.86 5.55 -18.51
C ALA A 204 -20.79 4.66 -19.76
N ARG A 205 -21.84 4.71 -20.58
CA ARG A 205 -21.91 3.89 -21.79
C ARG A 205 -20.93 4.37 -22.85
N LEU A 206 -20.57 3.41 -23.70
CA LEU A 206 -19.97 3.57 -25.02
C LEU A 206 -20.71 4.65 -25.85
N GLU A 207 -20.20 5.88 -25.81
CA GLU A 207 -20.40 6.88 -26.86
C GLU A 207 -19.11 6.91 -27.71
N GLY A 208 -19.11 6.15 -28.81
CA GLY A 208 -17.94 5.95 -29.69
C GLY A 208 -17.90 4.55 -30.30
#